data_AF-A0A2S9HMK9-F1
#
_entry.id   AF-A0A2S9HMK9-F1
#
_cell.length_a   1.000
_cell.length_b   1.000
_cell.length_c   1.000
_cell.angle_alpha   90.00
_cell.angle_beta   90.00
_cell.angle_gamma   90.00
#
_symmetry.space_group_name_H-M   'P 1'
#
loop_
_entity.id
_entity.type
_entity.pdbx_description
1 polymer ?
#
loop_
_entity_poly.entity_id
_entity_poly.type
_entity_poly.pdbx_seq_one_letter_code
_entity_poly.pdbx_strand_id
1 'polypeptide(L)'
;MIGDYKNLPYKPEIKPQMLRYIRLSRNITQATVAEKLGISQKMISDYENGKYEDFSPNVYARVRELVRAYRIDRYEIESYKKLMEIKSRRGYKV
;
A
#
# COMPACT_ATOMS: atom_id res chain seq x y z
N MET A 1 29.64 14.13 17.96
CA MET A 1 28.38 13.49 18.39
C MET A 1 27.54 13.19 17.16
N ILE A 2 27.74 12.03 16.53
CA ILE A 2 26.87 11.56 15.44
C ILE A 2 25.91 10.58 16.11
N GLY A 3 24.67 11.01 16.31
CA GLY A 3 23.66 10.22 17.01
C GLY A 3 23.37 8.91 16.28
N ASP A 4 23.27 7.82 17.03
CA ASP A 4 22.88 6.50 16.56
C ASP A 4 21.43 6.49 16.02
N TYR A 5 21.27 6.82 14.73
CA TYR A 5 19.98 6.68 14.01
C TYR A 5 19.57 5.22 13.76
N LYS A 6 20.33 4.24 14.27
CA LYS A 6 20.11 2.81 14.02
C LYS A 6 18.85 2.23 14.66
N ASN A 7 18.23 2.92 15.62
CA ASN A 7 17.17 2.34 16.47
C ASN A 7 15.89 3.17 16.60
N LEU A 8 15.63 4.12 15.71
CA LEU A 8 14.27 4.67 15.61
C LEU A 8 13.38 3.60 14.95
N PRO A 9 12.36 3.04 15.62
CA PRO A 9 11.48 2.06 15.00
C PRO A 9 10.75 2.76 13.85
N TYR A 10 11.21 2.50 12.63
CA TYR A 10 10.59 2.99 11.43
C TYR A 10 9.23 2.30 11.27
N LYS A 11 8.17 2.97 11.73
CA LYS A 11 6.79 2.47 11.62
C LYS A 11 6.13 3.12 10.40
N PRO A 12 5.88 2.37 9.31
CA PRO A 12 5.26 2.94 8.13
C PRO A 12 3.81 3.34 8.42
N GLU A 13 3.45 4.57 8.03
CA GLU A 13 2.08 5.09 8.15
C GLU A 13 1.11 4.34 7.21
N ILE A 14 1.64 3.86 6.09
CA ILE A 14 0.93 3.06 5.08
C ILE A 14 1.46 1.64 5.16
N LYS A 15 0.57 0.69 5.45
CA LYS A 15 0.91 -0.74 5.54
C LYS A 15 0.74 -1.45 4.19
N PRO A 16 1.46 -2.56 3.93
CA PRO A 16 1.37 -3.33 2.69
C PRO A 16 -0.03 -3.69 2.22
N GLN A 17 -0.90 -4.09 3.15
CA GLN A 17 -2.27 -4.51 2.86
C GLN A 17 -3.12 -3.35 2.30
N MET A 18 -2.73 -2.10 2.59
CA MET A 18 -3.40 -0.89 2.12
C MET A 18 -3.14 -0.60 0.64
N LEU A 19 -2.14 -1.24 0.00
CA LEU A 19 -1.85 -1.07 -1.43
C LEU A 19 -3.07 -1.39 -2.29
N ARG A 20 -3.87 -2.38 -1.90
CA ARG A 20 -5.10 -2.73 -2.60
C ARG A 20 -6.07 -1.56 -2.65
N TYR A 21 -6.24 -0.83 -1.55
CA TYR A 21 -7.17 0.30 -1.47
C TYR A 21 -6.64 1.49 -2.27
N ILE A 22 -5.35 1.80 -2.15
CA ILE A 22 -4.65 2.83 -2.94
C ILE A 22 -4.81 2.56 -4.45
N ARG A 23 -4.62 1.31 -4.84
CA ARG A 23 -4.73 0.86 -6.22
C ARG A 23 -6.15 0.97 -6.76
N LEU A 24 -7.11 0.46 -6.00
CA LEU A 24 -8.52 0.47 -6.39
C LEU A 24 -9.10 1.89 -6.40
N SER A 25 -8.56 2.82 -5.59
CA SER A 25 -8.99 4.22 -5.63
C SER A 25 -8.58 4.96 -6.89
N ARG A 26 -7.66 4.40 -7.66
CA ARG A 26 -7.28 4.89 -8.99
C ARG A 26 -7.66 3.93 -10.11
N ASN A 27 -8.42 2.87 -9.80
CA ASN A 27 -8.90 1.87 -10.76
C ASN A 27 -7.77 1.24 -11.61
N ILE A 28 -6.60 0.99 -11.01
CA ILE A 28 -5.46 0.40 -11.71
C ILE A 28 -5.22 -1.07 -11.29
N THR A 29 -4.51 -1.83 -12.11
CA THR A 29 -4.25 -3.26 -11.88
C THR A 29 -3.02 -3.49 -11.01
N GLN A 30 -2.87 -4.70 -10.43
CA GLN A 30 -1.67 -5.04 -9.66
C GLN A 30 -0.41 -4.93 -10.52
N ALA A 31 -0.48 -5.28 -11.81
CA ALA A 31 0.62 -5.11 -12.75
C ALA A 31 0.99 -3.64 -12.94
N THR A 32 0.01 -2.75 -13.10
CA THR A 32 0.23 -1.31 -13.24
C THR A 32 0.87 -0.70 -11.98
N VAL A 33 0.44 -1.10 -10.78
CA VAL A 33 1.08 -0.66 -9.53
C VAL A 33 2.50 -1.21 -9.42
N ALA A 34 2.71 -2.48 -9.79
CA ALA A 34 4.03 -3.10 -9.76
C ALA A 34 5.03 -2.36 -10.66
N GLU A 35 4.62 -2.01 -11.87
CA GLU A 35 5.40 -1.19 -12.80
C GLU A 35 5.75 0.17 -12.20
N LYS A 36 4.76 0.89 -11.67
CA LYS A 36 4.97 2.21 -11.03
C LYS A 36 5.88 2.15 -9.82
N LEU A 37 5.80 1.07 -9.05
CA LEU A 37 6.64 0.82 -7.89
C LEU A 37 7.93 0.11 -8.25
N GLY A 38 8.22 -0.19 -9.53
CA GLY A 38 9.41 -0.92 -9.97
C GLY A 38 9.68 -2.21 -9.19
N ILE A 39 8.64 -3.02 -8.98
CA ILE A 39 8.71 -4.35 -8.34
C ILE A 39 7.89 -5.37 -9.14
N SER A 40 7.95 -6.65 -8.77
CA SER A 40 7.16 -7.68 -9.44
C SER A 40 5.68 -7.61 -9.05
N GLN A 41 4.79 -7.99 -9.96
CA GLN A 41 3.36 -8.11 -9.67
C GLN A 41 3.08 -9.13 -8.55
N LYS A 42 3.89 -10.20 -8.48
CA LYS A 42 3.85 -11.16 -7.38
C LYS A 42 4.07 -10.50 -6.02
N MET A 43 5.02 -9.57 -5.93
CA MET A 43 5.31 -8.86 -4.68
C MET A 43 4.15 -7.97 -4.25
N ILE A 44 3.44 -7.33 -5.20
CA ILE A 44 2.19 -6.62 -4.91
C ILE A 44 1.13 -7.57 -4.36
N SER A 45 0.94 -8.73 -4.99
CA SER A 45 0.00 -9.75 -4.50
C SER A 45 0.36 -10.22 -3.08
N ASP A 46 1.64 -10.47 -2.81
CA ASP A 46 2.09 -10.91 -1.49
C ASP A 46 1.89 -9.81 -0.43
N TYR A 47 2.07 -8.53 -0.78
CA TYR A 47 1.75 -7.39 0.07
C TYR A 47 0.24 -7.24 0.33
N GLU A 48 -0.59 -7.28 -0.71
CA GLU A 48 -2.04 -7.09 -0.59
C GLU A 48 -2.72 -8.21 0.23
N ASN A 49 -2.13 -9.40 0.23
CA ASN A 49 -2.59 -10.57 1.01
C ASN A 49 -1.97 -10.67 2.41
N GLY A 50 -1.12 -9.71 2.80
CA GLY A 50 -0.57 -9.65 4.15
C GLY A 50 0.52 -10.69 4.45
N LYS A 51 1.22 -11.19 3.43
CA LYS A 51 2.41 -12.04 3.66
C LYS A 51 3.57 -11.29 4.29
N TYR A 52 3.56 -9.97 4.18
CA TYR A 52 4.54 -9.09 4.81
C TYR A 52 3.81 -8.08 5.70
N GLU A 53 4.35 -7.87 6.88
CA GLU A 53 3.84 -6.87 7.83
C GLU A 53 4.25 -5.45 7.42
N ASP A 54 5.45 -5.30 6.85
CA ASP A 54 6.06 -4.03 6.48
C ASP A 54 6.66 -4.05 5.07
N PHE A 55 6.78 -2.86 4.49
CA PHE A 55 7.54 -2.65 3.27
C PHE A 55 9.04 -2.64 3.56
N SER A 56 9.84 -2.99 2.54
CA SER A 56 11.24 -2.59 2.57
C SER A 56 11.34 -1.06 2.48
N PRO A 57 12.39 -0.42 3.04
CA PRO A 57 12.52 1.04 3.04
C PRO A 57 12.42 1.67 1.65
N ASN A 58 13.05 1.05 0.64
CA ASN A 58 13.01 1.50 -0.75
C ASN A 58 11.59 1.42 -1.33
N VAL A 59 10.88 0.31 -1.12
CA VAL A 59 9.49 0.17 -1.61
C VAL A 59 8.59 1.19 -0.93
N TYR A 60 8.74 1.42 0.38
CA TYR A 60 7.93 2.43 1.06
C TYR A 60 8.12 3.84 0.50
N ALA A 61 9.38 4.24 0.22
CA ALA A 61 9.65 5.55 -0.36
C ALA A 61 8.88 5.75 -1.69
N ARG A 62 8.90 4.73 -2.56
CA ARG A 62 8.14 4.74 -3.82
C ARG A 62 6.62 4.74 -3.60
N VAL A 63 6.12 4.02 -2.59
CA VAL A 63 4.69 4.05 -2.22
C VAL A 63 4.27 5.46 -1.76
N ARG A 64 5.10 6.13 -0.97
CA ARG A 64 4.84 7.52 -0.53
C ARG A 64 4.80 8.49 -1.71
N GLU A 65 5.73 8.34 -2.65
CA GLU A 65 5.74 9.14 -3.88
C GLU A 65 4.49 8.90 -4.72
N LEU A 66 4.08 7.63 -4.89
CA LEU A 66 2.88 7.25 -5.62
C LEU A 66 1.62 7.87 -5.01
N VAL A 67 1.47 7.79 -3.68
CA VAL A 67 0.34 8.37 -2.94
C VAL A 67 0.30 9.89 -3.10
N ARG A 68 1.46 10.57 -3.03
CA ARG A 68 1.57 12.01 -3.27
C ARG A 68 1.22 12.37 -4.72
N ALA A 69 1.75 11.64 -5.69
CA ALA A 69 1.50 11.87 -7.12
C ALA A 69 0.01 11.73 -7.46
N TYR A 70 -0.68 10.78 -6.82
CA TYR A 70 -2.11 10.58 -6.97
C TYR A 70 -2.99 11.42 -6.05
N ARG A 71 -2.40 12.30 -5.23
CA ARG A 71 -3.12 13.14 -4.26
C ARG A 71 -4.08 12.32 -3.40
N ILE A 72 -3.66 11.12 -3.03
CA ILE A 72 -4.45 10.22 -2.17
C ILE A 72 -4.21 10.66 -0.73
N ASP A 73 -5.30 10.97 -0.03
CA ASP A 73 -5.26 11.23 1.41
C ASP A 73 -5.62 9.98 2.22
N ARG A 74 -5.46 10.07 3.54
CA ARG A 74 -5.74 8.96 4.45
C ARG A 74 -7.23 8.61 4.51
N TYR A 75 -8.11 9.59 4.38
CA TYR A 75 -9.56 9.40 4.43
C TYR A 75 -10.06 8.61 3.22
N GLU A 76 -9.47 8.87 2.05
CA GLU A 76 -9.74 8.14 0.82
C GLU A 76 -9.37 6.66 0.97
N ILE A 77 -8.19 6.37 1.53
CA ILE A 77 -7.74 4.98 1.76
C ILE A 77 -8.70 4.23 2.70
N GLU A 78 -9.09 4.86 3.83
CA GLU A 78 -10.02 4.24 4.78
C GLU A 78 -11.43 4.07 4.20
N SER A 79 -11.88 5.02 3.38
CA SER A 79 -13.14 4.92 2.63
C SER A 79 -13.15 3.69 1.71
N TYR A 80 -12.07 3.49 0.95
CA TYR A 80 -11.95 2.31 0.08
C TYR A 80 -11.84 1.00 0.85
N LYS A 81 -11.14 0.98 1.99
CA LYS A 81 -11.13 -0.16 2.91
C LYS A 81 -12.55 -0.51 3.34
N LYS A 82 -13.33 0.49 3.79
CA LYS A 82 -14.71 0.27 4.22
C LYS A 82 -15.60 -0.25 3.10
N LEU A 83 -15.45 0.29 1.90
CA LEU A 83 -16.17 -0.18 0.71
C LEU A 83 -15.85 -1.65 0.40
N MET A 84 -14.59 -2.06 0.52
CA MET A 84 -14.18 -3.45 0.29
C MET A 84 -14.75 -4.40 1.37
N GLU A 85 -14.76 -3.99 2.64
CA GLU A 85 -15.40 -4.75 3.71
C GLU A 85 -16.89 -4.97 3.45
N ILE A 86 -17.61 -3.93 3.02
CA ILE A 86 -19.03 -4.01 2.67
C ILE A 86 -19.24 -4.97 1.49
N LYS A 87 -18.42 -4.86 0.45
CA LYS A 87 -18.50 -5.74 -0.72
C LYS A 87 -18.23 -7.20 -0.36
N SER A 88 -17.21 -7.46 0.46
CA SER A 88 -16.90 -8.80 0.97
C SER A 88 -18.08 -9.38 1.77
N ARG A 89 -18.68 -8.59 2.67
CA ARG A 89 -19.88 -9.00 3.44
C ARG A 89 -21.09 -9.34 2.56
N ARG A 90 -21.19 -8.72 1.39
CA ARG A 90 -22.25 -8.98 0.40
C ARG A 90 -21.93 -10.17 -0.53
N GLY A 91 -20.81 -10.86 -0.32
CA GLY A 91 -20.39 -12.00 -1.14
C GLY A 91 -19.74 -11.63 -2.47
N TYR A 92 -19.40 -10.36 -2.71
CA TYR A 92 -18.64 -9.98 -3.90
C TYR A 92 -17.18 -10.42 -3.76
N LYS A 93 -16.62 -10.92 -4.87
CA LYS A 93 -15.18 -11.15 -4.99
C LYS A 93 -14.45 -9.80 -5.01
N VAL A 94 -13.60 -9.56 -4.01
CA VAL A 94 -12.83 -8.31 -3.80
C VAL A 94 -11.33 -8.56 -3.74
#